data_AF-A0A8T2UH13-F1
#
_entry.id   AF-A0A8T2UH13-F1
#
_cell.length_a   1.000
_cell.length_b   1.000
_cell.length_c   1.000
_cell.angle_alpha   90.00
_cell.angle_beta   90.00
_cell.angle_gamma   90.00
#
_symmetry.space_group_name_H-M   'P 1'
#
loop_
_entity.id
_entity.type
_entity.pdbx_description
1 polymer ?
#
loop_
_entity_poly.entity_id
_entity_poly.type
_entity_poly.pdbx_seq_one_letter_code
_entity_poly.pdbx_strand_id
1 'polypeptide(L)'
;MYSICGSMEDALHLFNRLQAPDVVSWSILIRCCSQHGLIGEAFKVFEEMCLSGIELDEATYVCILQICSQRLGLEQVKDVHNLIIDEGLESNLSIGNTLVDVYAKIGNFEDAQSVFDRLSHRDVVTWNALIAAHSAHAHHQKALLLFETMQQEGVEPNEVTFVSIFKSCSDMSALSKGKKIHSLFLKKGLQLDAFSCSALIDMYMSCGSLEDAQAIFECSPVQQIAPWNALLAGYAQHNQYQLALECFEELCHGGMQPNDITHMSFLSCCSHAGQIDCGVRHFKHMRDVGINITIEHCNLVVGLLSHAALFDEAEDMLECLQFPANIVGWTSFLAACRKHGNVESGRRCFNVLSLLDKLEKTDTCYYSLMASIYKKAGMWDNAESMDDLRKSTNLWKKPAKSYIEVNDTIHEFTVADSEHDRINDISAKLKSLSLIMREDGYTPYLDSEFNHSEKLAIAFGLISQPAGTTIRVVKNLRVCDDCHDAAKAISKLELREIIIKDSYHVHRFRHGSCSCKDFR
;
A
#
# COMPACT_ATOMS: atom_id res chain seq x y z
N MET A 1 13.26 -37.52 0.63
CA MET A 1 13.85 -37.57 2.00
C MET A 1 15.12 -36.71 2.16
N TYR A 2 15.59 -35.96 1.14
CA TYR A 2 16.74 -35.03 1.27
C TYR A 2 16.44 -33.56 0.95
N SER A 3 15.18 -33.17 0.67
CA SER A 3 14.78 -31.74 0.63
C SER A 3 14.83 -31.06 2.00
N ILE A 4 15.31 -31.77 3.03
CA ILE A 4 15.52 -31.29 4.40
C ILE A 4 17.03 -31.05 4.66
N CYS A 5 17.92 -31.41 3.73
CA CYS A 5 19.37 -31.26 3.87
C CYS A 5 19.89 -30.08 3.05
N GLY A 6 19.41 -28.87 3.39
CA GLY A 6 19.91 -27.49 3.20
C GLY A 6 21.09 -27.10 2.27
N SER A 7 21.49 -27.87 1.27
CA SER A 7 22.56 -27.49 0.34
C SER A 7 22.17 -27.79 -1.11
N MET A 8 22.04 -26.72 -1.90
CA MET A 8 21.80 -26.78 -3.34
C MET A 8 22.90 -27.54 -4.10
N GLU A 9 24.15 -27.44 -3.65
CA GLU A 9 25.30 -28.11 -4.27
C GLU A 9 25.20 -29.64 -4.14
N ASP A 10 24.73 -30.13 -2.99
CA ASP A 10 24.54 -31.56 -2.75
C ASP A 10 23.41 -32.13 -3.62
N ALA A 11 22.32 -31.37 -3.79
CA ALA A 11 21.19 -31.74 -4.64
C ALA A 11 21.62 -31.86 -6.12
N LEU A 12 22.36 -30.87 -6.64
CA LEU A 12 22.95 -30.89 -7.99
C LEU A 12 23.93 -32.05 -8.17
N HIS A 13 24.82 -32.27 -7.21
CA HIS A 13 25.82 -33.34 -7.28
C HIS A 13 25.17 -34.74 -7.28
N LEU A 14 24.12 -34.95 -6.49
CA LEU A 14 23.35 -36.19 -6.49
C LEU A 14 22.60 -36.40 -7.81
N PHE A 15 21.97 -35.34 -8.32
CA PHE A 15 21.24 -35.37 -9.58
C PHE A 15 22.16 -35.79 -10.75
N ASN A 16 23.35 -35.20 -10.83
CA ASN A 16 24.36 -35.52 -11.85
C ASN A 16 24.92 -36.96 -11.77
N ARG A 17 24.69 -37.67 -10.65
CA ARG A 17 25.08 -39.08 -10.47
C ARG A 17 23.99 -40.07 -10.88
N LEU A 18 22.78 -39.61 -11.18
CA LEU A 18 21.69 -40.46 -11.66
C LEU A 18 21.96 -40.86 -13.12
N GLN A 19 21.90 -42.16 -13.42
CA GLN A 19 22.05 -42.66 -14.80
C GLN A 19 20.82 -42.42 -15.67
N ALA A 20 19.64 -42.32 -15.05
CA ALA A 20 18.36 -42.02 -15.70
C ALA A 20 17.50 -41.25 -14.69
N PRO A 21 17.57 -39.91 -14.66
CA PRO A 21 16.74 -39.11 -13.77
C PRO A 21 15.26 -39.20 -14.19
N ASP A 22 14.39 -39.52 -13.23
CA ASP A 22 12.93 -39.58 -13.43
C ASP A 22 12.26 -38.24 -13.07
N VAL A 23 10.95 -38.13 -13.36
CA VAL A 23 10.13 -36.92 -13.09
C VAL A 23 10.38 -36.38 -11.68
N VAL A 24 10.32 -37.26 -10.67
CA VAL A 24 10.47 -36.89 -9.26
C VAL A 24 11.85 -36.28 -8.97
N SER A 25 12.91 -36.81 -9.57
CA SER A 25 14.27 -36.29 -9.42
C SER A 25 14.40 -34.86 -9.95
N TRP A 26 13.80 -34.58 -11.12
CA TRP A 26 13.76 -33.24 -11.71
C TRP A 26 12.89 -32.27 -10.90
N SER A 27 11.68 -32.68 -10.50
CA SER A 27 10.76 -31.83 -9.71
C SER A 27 11.38 -31.43 -8.36
N ILE A 28 12.13 -32.33 -7.72
CA ILE A 28 12.86 -32.02 -6.49
C ILE A 28 13.96 -30.99 -6.74
N LEU A 29 14.71 -31.11 -7.84
CA LEU A 29 15.78 -30.16 -8.18
C LEU A 29 15.20 -28.76 -8.46
N ILE A 30 14.14 -28.67 -9.26
CA ILE A 30 13.43 -27.41 -9.54
C ILE A 30 12.92 -26.77 -8.25
N ARG A 31 12.29 -27.55 -7.37
CA ARG A 31 11.83 -27.06 -6.06
C ARG A 31 12.98 -26.60 -5.17
N CYS A 32 14.12 -27.29 -5.20
CA CYS A 32 15.32 -26.89 -4.46
C CYS A 32 15.85 -25.55 -4.96
N CYS A 33 15.93 -25.36 -6.29
CA CYS A 33 16.30 -24.07 -6.89
C CYS A 33 15.36 -22.95 -6.45
N SER A 34 14.04 -23.21 -6.48
CA SER A 34 13.00 -22.27 -6.03
C SER A 34 13.18 -21.86 -4.57
N GLN A 35 13.36 -22.82 -3.66
CA GLN A 35 13.52 -22.57 -2.23
C GLN A 35 14.77 -21.73 -1.89
N HIS A 36 15.82 -21.80 -2.72
CA HIS A 36 17.04 -21.00 -2.56
C HIS A 36 17.03 -19.69 -3.38
N GLY A 37 15.90 -19.34 -4.02
CA GLY A 37 15.77 -18.12 -4.83
C GLY A 37 16.57 -18.13 -6.14
N LEU A 38 17.05 -19.30 -6.57
CA LEU A 38 17.83 -19.50 -7.80
C LEU A 38 16.89 -19.69 -9.01
N ILE A 39 16.08 -18.67 -9.25
CA ILE A 39 14.97 -18.70 -10.21
C ILE A 39 15.45 -19.01 -11.64
N GLY A 40 16.55 -18.40 -12.09
CA GLY A 40 17.10 -18.65 -13.42
C GLY A 40 17.61 -20.09 -13.61
N GLU A 41 18.20 -20.68 -12.58
CA GLU A 41 18.65 -22.09 -12.62
C GLU A 41 17.46 -23.05 -12.59
N ALA A 42 16.40 -22.72 -11.85
CA ALA A 42 15.16 -23.51 -11.86
C ALA A 42 14.57 -23.62 -13.27
N PHE A 43 14.59 -22.53 -14.05
CA PHE A 43 14.11 -22.51 -15.43
C PHE A 43 14.99 -23.30 -16.38
N LYS A 44 16.32 -23.20 -16.26
CA LYS A 44 17.23 -24.03 -17.07
C LYS A 44 17.00 -25.52 -16.82
N VAL A 45 16.87 -25.92 -15.55
CA VAL A 45 16.58 -27.31 -15.18
C VAL A 45 15.23 -27.77 -15.75
N PHE A 46 14.23 -26.89 -15.77
CA PHE A 46 12.93 -27.18 -16.40
C PHE A 46 13.02 -27.31 -17.93
N GLU A 47 13.75 -26.43 -18.60
CA GLU A 47 14.00 -26.52 -20.04
C GLU A 47 14.74 -27.82 -20.40
N GLU A 48 15.75 -28.20 -19.61
CA GLU A 48 16.47 -29.47 -19.77
C GLU A 48 15.57 -30.69 -19.56
N MET A 49 14.67 -30.64 -18.57
CA MET A 49 13.67 -31.69 -18.34
C MET A 49 12.73 -31.84 -19.55
N CYS A 50 12.23 -30.72 -20.09
CA CYS A 50 11.37 -30.70 -21.27
C CYS A 50 12.10 -31.25 -22.51
N LEU A 51 13.34 -30.82 -22.75
CA LEU A 51 14.19 -31.30 -23.86
C LEU A 51 14.51 -32.79 -23.75
N SER A 52 14.51 -33.34 -22.53
CA SER A 52 14.71 -34.77 -22.27
C SER A 52 13.46 -35.61 -22.56
N GLY A 53 12.34 -35.00 -22.95
CA GLY A 53 11.10 -35.68 -23.32
C GLY A 53 10.40 -36.35 -22.14
N ILE A 54 10.63 -35.85 -20.91
CA ILE A 54 10.04 -36.38 -19.69
C ILE A 54 8.67 -35.72 -19.48
N GLU A 55 7.62 -36.53 -19.35
CA GLU A 55 6.27 -36.03 -19.05
C GLU A 55 6.25 -35.30 -17.69
N LEU A 56 5.74 -34.08 -17.70
CA LEU A 56 5.64 -33.23 -16.51
C LEU A 56 4.48 -33.70 -15.63
N ASP A 57 4.67 -33.66 -14.32
CA ASP A 57 3.57 -33.87 -13.37
C ASP A 57 2.97 -32.53 -12.91
N GLU A 58 1.78 -32.62 -12.30
CA GLU A 58 1.06 -31.46 -11.75
C GLU A 58 1.94 -30.61 -10.82
N ALA A 59 2.73 -31.26 -9.97
CA ALA A 59 3.59 -30.60 -8.99
C ALA A 59 4.69 -29.77 -9.67
N THR A 60 5.22 -30.23 -10.81
CA THR A 60 6.24 -29.53 -11.58
C THR A 60 5.67 -28.25 -12.20
N TYR A 61 4.47 -28.33 -12.80
CA TYR A 61 3.79 -27.15 -13.33
C TYR A 61 3.49 -26.10 -12.26
N VAL A 62 2.93 -26.53 -11.12
CA VAL A 62 2.64 -25.63 -10.00
C VAL A 62 3.94 -24.95 -9.51
N CYS A 63 5.03 -25.71 -9.38
CA CYS A 63 6.30 -25.16 -8.94
C CYS A 63 6.86 -24.12 -9.93
N ILE A 64 6.82 -24.40 -11.24
CA ILE A 64 7.35 -23.48 -12.26
C ILE A 64 6.50 -22.22 -12.39
N LEU A 65 5.18 -22.35 -12.35
CA LEU A 65 4.28 -21.20 -12.34
C LEU A 65 4.50 -20.31 -11.10
N GLN A 66 4.70 -20.91 -9.92
CA GLN A 66 5.05 -20.16 -8.70
C GLN A 66 6.37 -19.40 -8.87
N ILE A 67 7.36 -19.99 -9.53
CA ILE A 67 8.63 -19.32 -9.83
C ILE A 67 8.41 -18.16 -10.81
N CYS A 68 7.56 -18.34 -11.85
CA CYS A 68 7.21 -17.25 -12.76
C CYS A 68 6.67 -16.03 -12.00
N SER A 69 5.80 -16.26 -11.01
CA SER A 69 5.18 -15.19 -10.21
C SER A 69 6.17 -14.30 -9.45
N GLN A 70 7.37 -14.80 -9.16
CA GLN A 70 8.34 -14.13 -8.28
C GLN A 70 9.29 -13.20 -9.02
N ARG A 71 9.66 -13.49 -10.28
CA ARG A 71 10.69 -12.71 -11.03
C ARG A 71 10.56 -12.69 -12.55
N LEU A 72 9.61 -13.37 -13.16
CA LEU A 72 9.55 -13.50 -14.63
C LEU A 72 8.35 -12.77 -15.23
N GLY A 73 8.52 -12.41 -16.50
CA GLY A 73 7.55 -11.62 -17.25
C GLY A 73 6.35 -12.45 -17.69
N LEU A 74 5.34 -11.74 -18.19
CA LEU A 74 4.10 -12.33 -18.72
C LEU A 74 4.35 -13.40 -19.79
N GLU A 75 5.41 -13.26 -20.59
CA GLU A 75 5.74 -14.18 -21.68
C GLU A 75 6.05 -15.60 -21.16
N GLN A 76 6.88 -15.73 -20.13
CA GLN A 76 7.22 -17.06 -19.57
C GLN A 76 5.98 -17.77 -18.99
N VAL A 77 5.05 -17.01 -18.40
CA VAL A 77 3.78 -17.59 -17.91
C VAL A 77 2.94 -18.10 -19.07
N LYS A 78 2.88 -17.34 -20.19
CA LYS A 78 2.16 -17.76 -21.39
C LYS A 78 2.79 -18.98 -22.04
N ASP A 79 4.11 -19.07 -22.08
CA ASP A 79 4.81 -20.25 -22.61
C ASP A 79 4.44 -21.50 -21.81
N VAL A 80 4.53 -21.45 -20.48
CA VAL A 80 4.16 -22.58 -19.60
C VAL A 80 2.66 -22.90 -19.71
N HIS A 81 1.79 -21.90 -19.83
CA HIS A 81 0.36 -22.10 -20.02
C HIS A 81 0.03 -22.77 -21.37
N ASN A 82 0.77 -22.45 -22.44
CA ASN A 82 0.62 -23.14 -23.72
C ASN A 82 1.01 -24.62 -23.61
N LEU A 83 2.10 -24.95 -22.89
CA LEU A 83 2.46 -26.36 -22.61
C LEU A 83 1.34 -27.08 -21.85
N ILE A 84 0.73 -26.44 -20.85
CA ILE A 84 -0.38 -27.00 -20.08
C ILE A 84 -1.58 -27.31 -20.98
N ILE A 85 -1.88 -26.45 -21.96
CA ILE A 85 -2.95 -26.66 -22.94
C ILE A 85 -2.60 -27.82 -23.89
N ASP A 86 -1.36 -27.87 -24.38
CA ASP A 86 -0.89 -28.93 -25.29
C ASP A 86 -0.94 -30.32 -24.62
N GLU A 87 -0.72 -30.39 -23.31
CA GLU A 87 -0.83 -31.61 -22.51
C GLU A 87 -2.27 -31.92 -22.04
N GLY A 88 -3.25 -31.07 -22.33
CA GLY A 88 -4.65 -31.27 -21.93
C GLY A 88 -4.90 -31.13 -20.42
N LEU A 89 -4.05 -30.38 -19.72
CA LEU A 89 -4.07 -30.21 -18.27
C LEU A 89 -4.79 -28.92 -17.83
N GLU A 90 -5.38 -28.16 -18.76
CA GLU A 90 -6.05 -26.89 -18.50
C GLU A 90 -7.32 -27.00 -17.63
N SER A 91 -7.89 -28.21 -17.53
CA SER A 91 -9.04 -28.50 -16.67
C SER A 91 -8.66 -28.92 -15.24
N ASN A 92 -7.37 -29.11 -14.96
CA ASN A 92 -6.89 -29.47 -13.62
C ASN A 92 -7.05 -28.26 -12.68
N LEU A 93 -7.79 -28.44 -11.58
CA LEU A 93 -8.10 -27.37 -10.62
C LEU A 93 -6.85 -26.78 -9.93
N SER A 94 -5.87 -27.61 -9.61
CA SER A 94 -4.63 -27.18 -8.93
C SER A 94 -3.77 -26.30 -9.84
N ILE A 95 -3.61 -26.73 -11.10
CA ILE A 95 -2.91 -25.95 -12.13
C ILE A 95 -3.69 -24.68 -12.45
N GLY A 96 -5.01 -24.79 -12.63
CA GLY A 96 -5.90 -23.66 -12.88
C GLY A 96 -5.85 -22.60 -11.78
N ASN A 97 -5.93 -23.02 -10.51
CA ASN A 97 -5.79 -22.13 -9.36
C ASN A 97 -4.45 -21.40 -9.37
N THR A 98 -3.36 -22.11 -9.71
CA THR A 98 -2.03 -21.51 -9.80
C THR A 98 -1.95 -20.53 -10.97
N LEU A 99 -2.46 -20.88 -12.17
CA LEU A 99 -2.48 -19.98 -13.32
C LEU A 99 -3.27 -18.69 -13.02
N VAL A 100 -4.46 -18.81 -12.40
CA VAL A 100 -5.26 -17.64 -11.99
C VAL A 100 -4.46 -16.75 -11.03
N ASP A 101 -3.83 -17.33 -10.00
CA ASP A 101 -3.02 -16.58 -9.04
C ASP A 101 -1.83 -15.87 -9.71
N VAL A 102 -1.09 -16.56 -10.59
CA VAL A 102 0.08 -16.00 -11.26
C VAL A 102 -0.30 -14.87 -12.22
N TYR A 103 -1.28 -15.08 -13.10
CA TYR A 103 -1.73 -14.03 -14.02
C TYR A 103 -2.25 -12.81 -13.27
N ALA A 104 -3.04 -13.02 -12.22
CA ALA A 104 -3.62 -11.93 -11.45
C ALA A 104 -2.56 -11.17 -10.64
N LYS A 105 -1.54 -11.85 -10.07
CA LYS A 105 -0.40 -11.21 -9.40
C LYS A 105 0.42 -10.32 -10.33
N ILE A 106 0.65 -10.77 -11.57
CA ILE A 106 1.35 -9.99 -12.60
C ILE A 106 0.50 -8.81 -13.12
N GLY A 107 -0.81 -8.81 -12.84
CA GLY A 107 -1.75 -7.77 -13.25
C GLY A 107 -2.38 -8.01 -14.61
N ASN A 108 -2.19 -9.20 -15.21
CA ASN A 108 -2.92 -9.60 -16.41
C ASN A 108 -4.26 -10.26 -16.02
N PHE A 109 -5.22 -9.41 -15.68
CA PHE A 109 -6.54 -9.83 -15.24
C PHE A 109 -7.39 -10.45 -16.37
N GLU A 110 -7.09 -10.16 -17.63
CA GLU A 110 -7.80 -10.75 -18.78
C GLU A 110 -7.52 -12.24 -18.88
N ASP A 111 -6.24 -12.64 -18.87
CA ASP A 111 -5.84 -14.04 -18.90
C ASP A 111 -6.24 -14.76 -17.60
N ALA A 112 -6.14 -14.09 -16.43
CA ALA A 112 -6.62 -14.64 -15.16
C ALA A 112 -8.12 -14.96 -15.19
N GLN A 113 -8.95 -14.02 -15.68
CA GLN A 113 -10.39 -14.23 -15.83
C GLN A 113 -10.69 -15.31 -16.88
N SER A 114 -9.94 -15.36 -17.97
CA SER A 114 -10.07 -16.38 -19.02
C SER A 114 -9.83 -17.80 -18.49
N VAL A 115 -8.79 -18.00 -17.67
CA VAL A 115 -8.54 -19.29 -17.00
C VAL A 115 -9.64 -19.59 -16.00
N PHE A 116 -10.01 -18.62 -15.15
CA PHE A 116 -11.08 -18.76 -14.17
C PHE A 116 -12.40 -19.20 -14.82
N ASP A 117 -12.76 -18.59 -15.95
CA ASP A 117 -14.00 -18.85 -16.65
C ASP A 117 -14.04 -20.27 -17.25
N ARG A 118 -12.88 -20.81 -17.65
CA ARG A 118 -12.74 -22.16 -18.21
C ARG A 118 -12.79 -23.29 -17.17
N LEU A 119 -12.57 -23.00 -15.89
CA LEU A 119 -12.62 -24.02 -14.84
C LEU A 119 -14.05 -24.53 -14.63
N SER A 120 -14.22 -25.85 -14.68
CA SER A 120 -15.51 -26.53 -14.52
C SER A 120 -16.04 -26.46 -13.07
N HIS A 121 -15.13 -26.37 -12.11
CA HIS A 121 -15.42 -26.16 -10.69
C HIS A 121 -14.46 -25.12 -10.14
N ARG A 122 -14.97 -24.18 -9.34
CA ARG A 122 -14.19 -23.10 -8.72
C ARG A 122 -14.35 -23.21 -7.22
N ASP A 123 -13.25 -23.52 -6.54
CA ASP A 123 -13.25 -23.65 -5.09
C ASP A 123 -12.87 -22.33 -4.42
N VAL A 124 -12.86 -22.32 -3.09
CA VAL A 124 -12.47 -21.13 -2.30
C VAL A 124 -11.08 -20.62 -2.66
N VAL A 125 -10.15 -21.49 -3.10
CA VAL A 125 -8.81 -21.09 -3.49
C VAL A 125 -8.85 -20.35 -4.84
N THR A 126 -9.62 -20.83 -5.81
CA THR A 126 -9.83 -20.15 -7.10
C THR A 126 -10.36 -18.72 -6.91
N TRP A 127 -11.39 -18.56 -6.06
CA TRP A 127 -11.98 -17.25 -5.76
C TRP A 127 -11.02 -16.33 -5.01
N ASN A 128 -10.33 -16.87 -4.00
CA ASN A 128 -9.38 -16.10 -3.19
C ASN A 128 -8.22 -15.56 -4.03
N ALA A 129 -7.75 -16.30 -5.05
CA ALA A 129 -6.71 -15.82 -5.95
C ALA A 129 -7.11 -14.52 -6.66
N LEU A 130 -8.30 -14.47 -7.27
CA LEU A 130 -8.79 -13.25 -7.93
C LEU A 130 -9.10 -12.14 -6.92
N ILE A 131 -9.78 -12.45 -5.81
CA ILE A 131 -10.14 -11.45 -4.80
C ILE A 131 -8.89 -10.79 -4.21
N ALA A 132 -7.90 -11.60 -3.80
CA ALA A 132 -6.66 -11.10 -3.22
C ALA A 132 -5.86 -10.28 -4.22
N ALA A 133 -5.76 -10.73 -5.48
CA ALA A 133 -5.05 -10.00 -6.52
C ALA A 133 -5.73 -8.67 -6.86
N HIS A 134 -7.05 -8.63 -7.02
CA HIS A 134 -7.78 -7.37 -7.21
C HIS A 134 -7.61 -6.44 -6.00
N SER A 135 -7.63 -6.97 -4.78
CA SER A 135 -7.37 -6.16 -3.58
C SER A 135 -5.94 -5.61 -3.55
N ALA A 136 -4.94 -6.37 -3.99
CA ALA A 136 -3.53 -5.96 -4.00
C ALA A 136 -3.25 -4.90 -5.08
N HIS A 137 -3.91 -4.98 -6.23
CA HIS A 137 -3.80 -4.03 -7.34
C HIS A 137 -4.73 -2.81 -7.24
N ALA A 138 -5.26 -2.52 -6.04
CA ALA A 138 -6.18 -1.41 -5.77
C ALA A 138 -7.51 -1.45 -6.57
N HIS A 139 -7.92 -2.62 -7.08
CA HIS A 139 -9.20 -2.88 -7.72
C HIS A 139 -10.28 -3.27 -6.70
N HIS A 140 -10.36 -2.53 -5.59
CA HIS A 140 -11.13 -2.90 -4.39
C HIS A 140 -12.63 -3.09 -4.63
N GLN A 141 -13.24 -2.27 -5.50
CA GLN A 141 -14.65 -2.42 -5.86
C GLN A 141 -14.92 -3.75 -6.60
N LYS A 142 -13.98 -4.17 -7.46
CA LYS A 142 -14.05 -5.47 -8.16
C LYS A 142 -13.83 -6.63 -7.19
N ALA A 143 -12.93 -6.49 -6.21
CA ALA A 143 -12.75 -7.48 -5.16
C ALA A 143 -14.03 -7.69 -4.32
N LEU A 144 -14.72 -6.61 -3.93
CA LEU A 144 -16.02 -6.70 -3.26
C LEU A 144 -17.09 -7.37 -4.13
N LEU A 145 -17.16 -7.03 -5.41
CA LEU A 145 -18.10 -7.65 -6.34
C LEU A 145 -17.84 -9.16 -6.47
N LEU A 146 -16.57 -9.57 -6.61
CA LEU A 146 -16.20 -10.99 -6.67
C LEU A 146 -16.56 -11.74 -5.39
N PHE A 147 -16.41 -11.11 -4.23
CA PHE A 147 -16.87 -11.67 -2.95
C PHE A 147 -18.39 -11.85 -2.87
N GLU A 148 -19.16 -10.91 -3.42
CA GLU A 148 -20.61 -11.04 -3.54
C GLU A 148 -20.98 -12.17 -4.52
N THR A 149 -20.32 -12.25 -5.68
CA THR A 149 -20.54 -13.32 -6.68
C THR A 149 -20.19 -14.70 -6.12
N MET A 150 -19.06 -14.84 -5.42
CA MET A 150 -18.64 -16.08 -4.74
C MET A 150 -19.76 -16.63 -3.85
N GLN A 151 -20.39 -15.76 -3.04
CA GLN A 151 -21.49 -16.16 -2.16
C GLN A 151 -22.78 -16.48 -2.93
N GLN A 152 -23.08 -15.77 -4.02
CA GLN A 152 -24.22 -16.04 -4.89
C GLN A 152 -24.10 -17.39 -5.60
N GLU A 153 -22.87 -17.79 -5.94
CA GLU A 153 -22.56 -19.11 -6.50
C GLU A 153 -22.48 -20.22 -5.42
N GLY A 154 -22.76 -19.88 -4.16
CA GLY A 154 -22.81 -20.86 -3.06
C GLY A 154 -21.44 -21.30 -2.54
N VAL A 155 -20.35 -20.61 -2.92
CA VAL A 155 -19.02 -20.88 -2.38
C VAL A 155 -18.84 -20.10 -1.08
N GLU A 156 -18.56 -20.82 -0.01
CA GLU A 156 -18.46 -20.26 1.34
C GLU A 156 -17.11 -19.53 1.55
N PRO A 157 -17.12 -18.24 1.92
CA PRO A 157 -15.90 -17.50 2.25
C PRO A 157 -15.20 -18.05 3.49
N ASN A 158 -13.86 -18.08 3.45
CA ASN A 158 -13.02 -18.45 4.60
C ASN A 158 -12.23 -17.24 5.13
N GLU A 159 -11.40 -17.47 6.16
CA GLU A 159 -10.61 -16.43 6.83
C GLU A 159 -9.72 -15.66 5.82
N VAL A 160 -9.13 -16.35 4.84
CA VAL A 160 -8.31 -15.74 3.78
C VAL A 160 -9.14 -14.83 2.88
N THR A 161 -10.37 -15.20 2.56
CA THR A 161 -11.30 -14.34 1.82
C THR A 161 -11.56 -13.05 2.60
N PHE A 162 -11.89 -13.17 3.89
CA PHE A 162 -12.21 -12.03 4.73
C PHE A 162 -11.03 -11.08 4.94
N VAL A 163 -9.81 -11.59 5.13
CA VAL A 163 -8.59 -10.75 5.21
C VAL A 163 -8.45 -9.85 3.98
N SER A 164 -8.65 -10.40 2.79
CA SER A 164 -8.56 -9.64 1.53
C SER A 164 -9.67 -8.59 1.41
N ILE A 165 -10.88 -8.92 1.87
CA ILE A 165 -12.02 -8.01 1.85
C ILE A 165 -11.91 -6.91 2.93
N PHE A 166 -11.40 -7.21 4.12
CA PHE A 166 -11.08 -6.21 5.14
C PHE A 166 -10.03 -5.24 4.63
N LYS A 167 -8.98 -5.73 3.95
CA LYS A 167 -8.00 -4.86 3.29
C LYS A 167 -8.65 -3.94 2.27
N SER A 168 -9.51 -4.45 1.41
CA SER A 168 -10.24 -3.60 0.45
C SER A 168 -11.10 -2.52 1.14
N CYS A 169 -11.77 -2.86 2.26
CA CYS A 169 -12.51 -1.87 3.05
C CYS A 169 -11.60 -0.83 3.72
N SER A 170 -10.44 -1.27 4.22
CA SER A 170 -9.39 -0.44 4.83
C SER A 170 -8.86 0.60 3.82
N ASP A 171 -8.49 0.14 2.63
CA ASP A 171 -7.92 0.98 1.58
C ASP A 171 -8.94 1.99 1.04
N MET A 172 -10.23 1.66 1.04
CA MET A 172 -11.31 2.59 0.66
C MET A 172 -11.91 3.39 1.83
N SER A 173 -11.46 3.16 3.07
CA SER A 173 -12.06 3.70 4.31
C SER A 173 -13.59 3.54 4.38
N ALA A 174 -14.09 2.40 3.89
CA ALA A 174 -15.52 2.08 3.80
C ALA A 174 -16.02 1.45 5.11
N LEU A 175 -16.22 2.29 6.14
CA LEU A 175 -16.57 1.84 7.49
C LEU A 175 -17.90 1.09 7.55
N SER A 176 -18.93 1.53 6.82
CA SER A 176 -20.25 0.89 6.86
C SER A 176 -20.18 -0.53 6.30
N LYS A 177 -19.62 -0.67 5.09
CA LYS A 177 -19.32 -1.98 4.49
C LYS A 177 -18.42 -2.84 5.39
N GLY A 178 -17.34 -2.27 5.92
CA GLY A 178 -16.42 -2.97 6.83
C GLY A 178 -17.13 -3.56 8.05
N LYS A 179 -18.01 -2.80 8.70
CA LYS A 179 -18.83 -3.29 9.84
C LYS A 179 -19.79 -4.42 9.44
N LYS A 180 -20.39 -4.35 8.25
CA LYS A 180 -21.27 -5.42 7.74
C LYS A 180 -20.50 -6.71 7.46
N ILE A 181 -19.33 -6.59 6.82
CA ILE A 181 -18.46 -7.73 6.52
C ILE A 181 -17.92 -8.34 7.83
N HIS A 182 -17.51 -7.52 8.79
CA HIS A 182 -17.08 -8.00 10.10
C HIS A 182 -18.23 -8.73 10.83
N SER A 183 -19.46 -8.19 10.77
CA SER A 183 -20.63 -8.89 11.31
C SER A 183 -20.90 -10.23 10.62
N LEU A 184 -20.66 -10.31 9.30
CA LEU A 184 -20.80 -11.56 8.54
C LEU A 184 -19.72 -12.58 8.93
N PHE A 185 -18.46 -12.15 9.09
CA PHE A 185 -17.36 -12.98 9.59
C PHE A 185 -17.73 -13.66 10.92
N LEU A 186 -18.25 -12.89 11.88
CA LEU A 186 -18.71 -13.41 13.16
C LEU A 186 -19.90 -14.37 13.02
N LYS A 187 -20.88 -14.05 12.17
CA LYS A 187 -22.07 -14.91 11.92
C LYS A 187 -21.70 -16.26 11.29
N LYS A 188 -20.62 -16.31 10.51
CA LYS A 188 -20.08 -17.56 9.95
C LYS A 188 -19.35 -18.41 10.99
N GLY A 189 -19.14 -17.90 12.20
CA GLY A 189 -18.45 -18.63 13.28
C GLY A 189 -16.94 -18.73 13.09
N LEU A 190 -16.37 -17.93 12.18
CA LEU A 190 -14.94 -17.90 11.93
C LEU A 190 -14.20 -17.32 13.14
N GLN A 191 -13.06 -17.93 13.47
CA GLN A 191 -12.26 -17.52 14.62
C GLN A 191 -11.26 -16.44 14.21
N LEU A 192 -11.03 -15.47 15.10
CA LEU A 192 -9.97 -14.49 14.92
C LEU A 192 -8.62 -15.16 15.11
N ASP A 193 -7.90 -15.37 14.01
CA ASP A 193 -6.48 -15.65 14.02
C ASP A 193 -5.66 -14.34 13.97
N ALA A 194 -4.33 -14.46 13.99
CA ALA A 194 -3.45 -13.28 13.96
C ALA A 194 -3.68 -12.41 12.72
N PHE A 195 -3.92 -13.02 11.55
CA PHE A 195 -4.04 -12.30 10.29
C PHE A 195 -5.38 -11.57 10.15
N SER A 196 -6.49 -12.25 10.45
CA SER A 196 -7.84 -11.67 10.46
C SER A 196 -7.99 -10.60 11.55
N CYS A 197 -7.38 -10.80 12.72
CA CYS A 197 -7.32 -9.80 13.78
C CYS A 197 -6.57 -8.53 13.31
N SER A 198 -5.35 -8.68 12.78
CA SER A 198 -4.59 -7.55 12.22
C SER A 198 -5.32 -6.84 11.09
N ALA A 199 -5.98 -7.58 10.19
CA ALA A 199 -6.73 -7.00 9.08
C ALA A 199 -7.95 -6.20 9.55
N LEU A 200 -8.65 -6.66 10.59
CA LEU A 200 -9.76 -5.93 11.22
C LEU A 200 -9.29 -4.67 11.94
N ILE A 201 -8.20 -4.77 12.71
CA ILE A 201 -7.57 -3.62 13.37
C ILE A 201 -7.21 -2.57 12.31
N ASP A 202 -6.49 -2.96 11.26
CA ASP A 202 -6.12 -2.05 10.16
C ASP A 202 -7.34 -1.42 9.48
N MET A 203 -8.38 -2.21 9.20
CA MET A 203 -9.63 -1.71 8.61
C MET A 203 -10.29 -0.64 9.47
N TYR A 204 -10.44 -0.88 10.78
CA TYR A 204 -11.03 0.09 11.70
C TYR A 204 -10.16 1.33 11.88
N MET A 205 -8.83 1.15 12.02
CA MET A 205 -7.88 2.27 12.11
C MET A 205 -7.92 3.13 10.85
N SER A 206 -7.88 2.53 9.67
CA SER A 206 -7.96 3.25 8.40
C SER A 206 -9.28 4.00 8.21
N CYS A 207 -10.39 3.44 8.70
CA CYS A 207 -11.70 4.11 8.71
C CYS A 207 -11.84 5.20 9.80
N GLY A 208 -10.81 5.39 10.63
CA GLY A 208 -10.78 6.34 11.72
C GLY A 208 -11.64 5.98 12.93
N SER A 209 -11.91 4.69 13.15
CA SER A 209 -12.61 4.16 14.34
C SER A 209 -11.60 3.49 15.27
N LEU A 210 -10.88 4.30 16.07
CA LEU A 210 -9.80 3.82 16.94
C LEU A 210 -10.34 2.94 18.06
N GLU A 211 -11.51 3.29 18.58
CA GLU A 211 -12.17 2.58 19.67
C GLU A 211 -12.59 1.18 19.25
N ASP A 212 -13.15 1.03 18.03
CA ASP A 212 -13.49 -0.29 17.48
C ASP A 212 -12.21 -1.12 17.25
N ALA A 213 -11.13 -0.52 16.75
CA ALA A 213 -9.86 -1.22 16.52
C ALA A 213 -9.24 -1.73 17.84
N GLN A 214 -9.23 -0.88 18.88
CA GLN A 214 -8.75 -1.25 20.21
C GLN A 214 -9.62 -2.34 20.83
N ALA A 215 -10.94 -2.26 20.70
CA ALA A 215 -11.84 -3.31 21.19
C ALA A 215 -11.58 -4.68 20.54
N ILE A 216 -11.27 -4.71 19.23
CA ILE A 216 -10.90 -5.96 18.54
C ILE A 216 -9.61 -6.55 19.10
N PHE A 217 -8.61 -5.69 19.32
CA PHE A 217 -7.35 -6.10 19.89
C PHE A 217 -7.51 -6.65 21.31
N GLU A 218 -8.23 -5.95 22.19
CA GLU A 218 -8.49 -6.37 23.58
C GLU A 218 -9.32 -7.66 23.67
N CYS A 219 -10.25 -7.87 22.74
CA CYS A 219 -11.04 -9.11 22.67
C CYS A 219 -10.28 -10.27 22.02
N SER A 220 -9.10 -10.04 21.45
CA SER A 220 -8.35 -11.07 20.73
C SER A 220 -7.66 -12.02 21.71
N PRO A 221 -7.92 -13.34 21.64
CA PRO A 221 -7.14 -14.31 22.42
C PRO A 221 -5.72 -14.51 21.86
N VAL A 222 -5.38 -13.84 20.75
CA VAL A 222 -4.15 -14.08 19.98
C VAL A 222 -2.98 -13.30 20.57
N GLN A 223 -2.07 -14.01 21.23
CA GLN A 223 -0.80 -13.46 21.72
C GLN A 223 0.30 -13.58 20.66
N GLN A 224 0.14 -12.85 19.55
CA GLN A 224 1.15 -12.79 18.48
C GLN A 224 1.49 -11.34 18.15
N ILE A 225 2.66 -11.12 17.56
CA ILE A 225 3.18 -9.77 17.25
C ILE A 225 2.37 -9.02 16.19
N ALA A 226 1.66 -9.73 15.30
CA ALA A 226 0.98 -9.11 14.16
C ALA A 226 -0.14 -8.13 14.57
N PRO A 227 -1.06 -8.45 15.51
CA PRO A 227 -2.04 -7.48 16.02
C PRO A 227 -1.42 -6.22 16.65
N TRP A 228 -0.31 -6.36 17.39
CA TRP A 228 0.42 -5.23 17.97
C TRP A 228 1.00 -4.32 16.89
N ASN A 229 1.61 -4.90 15.85
CA ASN A 229 2.13 -4.15 14.71
C ASN A 229 1.02 -3.38 13.99
N ALA A 230 -0.18 -3.98 13.84
CA ALA A 230 -1.34 -3.30 13.26
C ALA A 230 -1.79 -2.10 14.11
N LEU A 231 -1.85 -2.25 15.44
CA LEU A 231 -2.16 -1.13 16.35
C LEU A 231 -1.10 -0.02 16.28
N LEU A 232 0.19 -0.36 16.37
CA LEU A 232 1.28 0.61 16.30
C LEU A 232 1.27 1.37 14.97
N ALA A 233 1.10 0.68 13.85
CA ALA A 233 0.99 1.31 12.53
C ALA A 233 -0.22 2.24 12.45
N GLY A 234 -1.37 1.81 12.99
CA GLY A 234 -2.56 2.66 13.07
C GLY A 234 -2.32 3.91 13.94
N TYR A 235 -1.72 3.77 15.12
CA TYR A 235 -1.39 4.93 15.96
C TYR A 235 -0.42 5.89 15.28
N ALA A 236 0.53 5.38 14.48
CA ALA A 236 1.42 6.18 13.65
C ALA A 236 0.65 7.03 12.63
N GLN A 237 -0.31 6.42 11.92
CA GLN A 237 -1.12 7.11 10.91
C GLN A 237 -2.02 8.19 11.52
N HIS A 238 -2.47 7.99 12.76
CA HIS A 238 -3.35 8.93 13.49
C HIS A 238 -2.59 9.95 14.36
N ASN A 239 -1.25 9.95 14.30
CA ASN A 239 -0.40 10.82 15.12
C ASN A 239 -0.64 10.67 16.64
N GLN A 240 -0.91 9.44 17.10
CA GLN A 240 -1.19 9.11 18.51
C GLN A 240 0.07 8.56 19.19
N TYR A 241 1.11 9.40 19.29
CA TYR A 241 2.41 8.98 19.84
C TYR A 241 2.33 8.36 21.25
N GLN A 242 1.50 8.93 22.13
CA GLN A 242 1.38 8.43 23.50
C GLN A 242 0.80 7.00 23.54
N LEU A 243 -0.25 6.74 22.78
CA LEU A 243 -0.83 5.39 22.66
C LEU A 243 0.15 4.42 22.00
N ALA A 244 0.93 4.87 21.02
CA ALA A 244 1.96 4.05 20.41
C ALA A 244 3.10 3.69 21.38
N LEU A 245 3.49 4.62 22.25
CA LEU A 245 4.48 4.38 23.30
C LEU A 245 3.99 3.37 24.32
N GLU A 246 2.77 3.56 24.83
CA GLU A 246 2.12 2.62 25.76
C GLU A 246 2.02 1.22 25.14
N CYS A 247 1.55 1.14 23.89
CA CYS A 247 1.45 -0.11 23.13
C CYS A 247 2.82 -0.80 22.95
N PHE A 248 3.87 -0.05 22.63
CA PHE A 248 5.23 -0.60 22.48
C PHE A 248 5.78 -1.10 23.82
N GLU A 249 5.58 -0.34 24.90
CA GLU A 249 6.00 -0.73 26.24
C GLU A 249 5.26 -1.97 26.73
N GLU A 250 3.94 -2.06 26.55
CA GLU A 250 3.14 -3.24 26.90
C GLU A 250 3.60 -4.49 26.13
N LEU A 251 3.88 -4.36 24.83
CA LEU A 251 4.45 -5.46 24.03
C LEU A 251 5.77 -5.97 24.63
N CYS A 252 6.65 -5.06 25.03
CA CYS A 252 7.94 -5.41 25.64
C CYS A 252 7.77 -6.06 27.02
N HIS A 253 6.90 -5.50 27.87
CA HIS A 253 6.62 -6.05 29.20
C HIS A 253 5.93 -7.42 29.13
N GLY A 254 5.16 -7.68 28.07
CA GLY A 254 4.56 -8.98 27.78
C GLY A 254 5.55 -10.07 27.36
N GLY A 255 6.85 -9.75 27.23
CA GLY A 255 7.90 -10.71 26.88
C GLY A 255 7.97 -11.08 25.39
N MET A 256 7.18 -10.40 24.54
CA MET A 256 7.29 -10.54 23.09
C MET A 256 8.50 -9.76 22.58
N GLN A 257 9.19 -10.31 21.58
CA GLN A 257 10.35 -9.66 20.97
C GLN A 257 9.88 -8.77 19.81
N PRO A 258 10.07 -7.43 19.87
CA PRO A 258 9.80 -6.56 18.74
C PRO A 258 10.56 -7.02 17.49
N ASN A 259 9.89 -7.01 16.33
CA ASN A 259 10.53 -7.29 15.05
C ASN A 259 10.79 -5.99 14.28
N ASP A 260 11.36 -6.13 13.08
CA ASP A 260 11.62 -5.04 12.14
C ASP A 260 10.36 -4.18 11.89
N ILE A 261 9.19 -4.82 11.68
CA ILE A 261 7.92 -4.12 11.45
C ILE A 261 7.47 -3.33 12.71
N THR A 262 7.67 -3.89 13.91
CA THR A 262 7.34 -3.22 15.18
C THR A 262 8.16 -1.93 15.33
N HIS A 263 9.47 -2.04 15.13
CA HIS A 263 10.38 -0.91 15.22
C HIS A 263 10.13 0.16 14.15
N MET A 264 9.85 -0.26 12.90
CA MET A 264 9.47 0.64 11.82
C MET A 264 8.20 1.44 12.17
N SER A 265 7.17 0.77 12.69
CA SER A 265 5.90 1.40 13.07
C SER A 265 6.09 2.41 14.21
N PHE A 266 6.87 2.06 15.23
CA PHE A 266 7.17 2.97 16.34
C PHE A 266 8.04 4.17 15.89
N LEU A 267 9.01 3.95 15.02
CA LEU A 267 9.83 5.02 14.45
C LEU A 267 9.01 5.97 13.56
N SER A 268 8.03 5.43 12.83
CA SER A 268 7.06 6.24 12.07
C SER A 268 6.21 7.12 13.00
N CYS A 269 5.76 6.60 14.15
CA CYS A 269 5.10 7.42 15.17
C CYS A 269 5.99 8.57 15.65
N CYS A 270 7.27 8.30 15.93
CA CYS A 270 8.21 9.33 16.36
C CYS A 270 8.39 10.40 15.27
N SER A 271 8.48 9.98 14.00
CA SER A 271 8.62 10.87 12.84
C SER A 271 7.41 11.78 12.67
N HIS A 272 6.21 11.21 12.64
CA HIS A 272 4.95 11.96 12.46
C HIS A 272 4.64 12.89 13.64
N ALA A 273 5.02 12.50 14.86
CA ALA A 273 4.81 13.31 16.06
C ALA A 273 5.95 14.30 16.37
N GLY A 274 7.00 14.34 15.53
CA GLY A 274 8.16 15.21 15.71
C GLY A 274 9.02 14.90 16.95
N GLN A 275 9.00 13.65 17.44
CA GLN A 275 9.72 13.21 18.64
C GLN A 275 11.17 12.83 18.30
N ILE A 276 12.00 13.83 18.01
CA ILE A 276 13.37 13.67 17.48
C ILE A 276 14.24 12.84 18.43
N ASP A 277 14.30 13.22 19.71
CA ASP A 277 15.15 12.55 20.69
C ASP A 277 14.75 11.09 20.90
N CYS A 278 13.45 10.80 20.91
CA CYS A 278 12.95 9.44 21.04
C CYS A 278 13.30 8.62 19.80
N GLY A 279 13.02 9.13 18.60
CA GLY A 279 13.26 8.41 17.34
C GLY A 279 14.75 8.13 17.11
N VAL A 280 15.63 9.09 17.34
CA VAL A 280 17.09 8.89 17.19
C VAL A 280 17.63 7.90 18.24
N ARG A 281 17.17 7.99 19.49
CA ARG A 281 17.55 7.02 20.54
C ARG A 281 17.08 5.61 20.21
N HIS A 282 15.84 5.48 19.72
CA HIS A 282 15.26 4.21 19.32
C HIS A 282 16.01 3.59 18.15
N PHE A 283 16.36 4.37 17.13
CA PHE A 283 17.14 3.88 15.99
C PHE A 283 18.54 3.40 16.38
N LYS A 284 19.20 4.08 17.33
CA LYS A 284 20.47 3.59 17.91
C LYS A 284 20.27 2.28 18.65
N HIS A 285 19.25 2.20 19.50
CA HIS A 285 18.92 0.98 20.22
C HIS A 285 18.71 -0.20 19.27
N MET A 286 17.93 -0.04 18.19
CA MET A 286 17.72 -1.08 17.17
C MET A 286 19.04 -1.65 16.62
N ARG A 287 20.03 -0.79 16.38
CA ARG A 287 21.37 -1.20 15.93
C ARG A 287 22.09 -2.02 16.99
N ASP A 288 21.97 -1.62 18.25
CA ASP A 288 22.65 -2.27 19.38
C ASP A 288 22.07 -3.67 19.67
N VAL A 289 20.75 -3.87 19.48
CA VAL A 289 20.10 -5.19 19.60
C VAL A 289 20.24 -6.07 18.34
N GLY A 290 20.87 -5.57 17.28
CA GLY A 290 21.11 -6.33 16.05
C GLY A 290 19.89 -6.51 15.15
N ILE A 291 18.91 -5.60 15.20
CA ILE A 291 17.80 -5.58 14.26
C ILE A 291 18.33 -5.26 12.86
N ASN A 292 17.83 -5.97 11.84
CA ASN A 292 18.18 -5.70 10.45
C ASN A 292 17.64 -4.33 10.01
N ILE A 293 18.52 -3.34 9.89
CA ILE A 293 18.16 -1.98 9.48
C ILE A 293 17.95 -1.98 7.97
N THR A 294 16.71 -1.68 7.56
CA THR A 294 16.35 -1.52 6.14
C THR A 294 16.38 -0.05 5.71
N ILE A 295 16.24 0.19 4.40
CA ILE A 295 16.18 1.53 3.82
C ILE A 295 14.99 2.35 4.33
N GLU A 296 13.87 1.69 4.63
CA GLU A 296 12.66 2.30 5.17
C GLU A 296 12.90 2.90 6.56
N HIS A 297 13.65 2.20 7.42
CA HIS A 297 14.02 2.72 8.74
C HIS A 297 14.84 4.00 8.62
N CYS A 298 15.82 4.00 7.70
CA CYS A 298 16.63 5.18 7.43
C CYS A 298 15.79 6.35 6.88
N ASN A 299 14.84 6.10 5.99
CA ASN A 299 13.93 7.11 5.47
C ASN A 299 13.11 7.80 6.57
N LEU A 300 12.68 7.05 7.58
CA LEU A 300 11.96 7.61 8.72
C LEU A 300 12.84 8.52 9.59
N VAL A 301 14.11 8.17 9.80
CA VAL A 301 15.08 9.01 10.53
C VAL A 301 15.44 10.25 9.72
N VAL A 302 15.68 10.12 8.42
CA VAL A 302 15.91 11.27 7.52
C VAL A 302 14.73 12.22 7.58
N GLY A 303 13.50 11.69 7.51
CA GLY A 303 12.28 12.47 7.71
C GLY A 303 12.30 13.19 9.07
N LEU A 304 12.56 12.48 10.16
CA LEU A 304 12.62 13.03 11.53
C LEU A 304 13.62 14.20 11.65
N LEU A 305 14.85 14.02 11.15
CA LEU A 305 15.90 15.05 11.15
C LEU A 305 15.54 16.23 10.24
N SER A 306 14.96 15.95 9.07
CA SER A 306 14.57 17.00 8.13
C SER A 306 13.46 17.90 8.68
N HIS A 307 12.50 17.34 9.42
CA HIS A 307 11.47 18.12 10.12
C HIS A 307 12.05 18.96 11.25
N ALA A 308 13.18 18.54 11.83
CA ALA A 308 13.93 19.27 12.84
C ALA A 308 14.83 20.38 12.27
N ALA A 309 14.84 20.56 10.94
CA ALA A 309 15.78 21.41 10.22
C ALA A 309 17.27 21.03 10.41
N LEU A 310 17.55 19.77 10.79
CA LEU A 310 18.89 19.19 10.86
C LEU A 310 19.27 18.63 9.47
N PHE A 311 19.41 19.54 8.50
CA PHE A 311 19.56 19.18 7.10
C PHE A 311 20.89 18.50 6.79
N ASP A 312 21.97 18.94 7.43
CA ASP A 312 23.31 18.39 7.20
C ASP A 312 23.37 16.94 7.70
N GLU A 313 22.84 16.66 8.90
CA GLU A 313 22.79 15.30 9.45
C GLU A 313 21.87 14.37 8.64
N ALA A 314 20.78 14.90 8.10
CA ALA A 314 19.87 14.15 7.23
C ALA A 314 20.51 13.83 5.87
N GLU A 315 21.26 14.78 5.29
CA GLU A 315 22.00 14.60 4.04
C GLU A 315 23.16 13.61 4.23
N ASP A 316 23.96 13.76 5.30
CA ASP A 316 25.02 12.82 5.68
C ASP A 316 24.47 11.39 5.82
N MET A 317 23.30 11.24 6.44
CA MET A 317 22.68 9.93 6.60
C MET A 317 22.30 9.32 5.26
N LEU A 318 21.74 10.09 4.32
CA LEU A 318 21.37 9.61 2.98
C LEU A 318 22.59 9.24 2.14
N GLU A 319 23.69 9.98 2.25
CA GLU A 319 24.95 9.71 1.56
C GLU A 319 25.70 8.50 2.14
N CYS A 320 25.61 8.28 3.46
CA CYS A 320 26.28 7.20 4.16
C CYS A 320 25.53 5.85 4.13
N LEU A 321 24.35 5.78 3.49
CA LEU A 321 23.62 4.51 3.39
C LEU A 321 24.40 3.49 2.56
N GLN A 322 24.62 2.31 3.12
CA GLN A 322 25.20 1.14 2.41
C GLN A 322 24.26 0.56 1.33
N PHE A 323 23.16 1.25 1.02
CA PHE A 323 22.08 0.80 0.14
C PHE A 323 22.12 1.58 -1.18
N PRO A 324 21.81 0.95 -2.32
CA PRO A 324 21.74 1.64 -3.60
C PRO A 324 20.64 2.73 -3.61
N ALA A 325 20.83 3.73 -4.47
CA ALA A 325 19.91 4.81 -4.87
C ALA A 325 18.54 4.88 -4.15
N ASN A 326 18.41 5.77 -3.16
CA ASN A 326 17.20 5.92 -2.36
C ASN A 326 16.30 7.08 -2.82
N ILE A 327 15.54 6.91 -3.91
CA ILE A 327 14.66 7.97 -4.43
C ILE A 327 13.65 8.45 -3.38
N VAL A 328 13.09 7.56 -2.56
CA VAL A 328 12.06 7.88 -1.55
C VAL A 328 12.64 8.76 -0.43
N GLY A 329 13.83 8.42 0.07
CA GLY A 329 14.52 9.19 1.11
C GLY A 329 14.88 10.59 0.64
N TRP A 330 15.50 10.71 -0.55
CA TRP A 330 15.83 11.99 -1.15
C TRP A 330 14.59 12.83 -1.47
N THR A 331 13.50 12.21 -1.97
CA THR A 331 12.24 12.92 -2.22
C THR A 331 11.62 13.47 -0.92
N SER A 332 11.69 12.70 0.17
CA SER A 332 11.23 13.11 1.49
C SER A 332 12.06 14.28 2.04
N PHE A 333 13.38 14.22 1.88
CA PHE A 333 14.30 15.31 2.20
C PHE A 333 14.00 16.58 1.39
N LEU A 334 13.73 16.45 0.08
CA LEU A 334 13.33 17.58 -0.78
C LEU A 334 12.00 18.21 -0.33
N ALA A 335 11.03 17.39 0.06
CA ALA A 335 9.75 17.86 0.58
C ALA A 335 9.92 18.67 1.88
N ALA A 336 10.85 18.28 2.75
CA ALA A 336 11.21 19.04 3.94
C ALA A 336 11.94 20.34 3.57
N CYS A 337 12.87 20.32 2.60
CA CYS A 337 13.51 21.54 2.08
C CYS A 337 12.47 22.56 1.59
N ARG A 338 11.41 22.11 0.91
CA ARG A 338 10.24 22.94 0.53
C ARG A 338 9.53 23.55 1.73
N LYS A 339 9.29 22.76 2.78
CA LYS A 339 8.63 23.23 4.01
C LYS A 339 9.43 24.37 4.64
N HIS A 340 10.74 24.19 4.80
CA HIS A 340 11.62 25.18 5.44
C HIS A 340 12.15 26.27 4.50
N GLY A 341 11.93 26.16 3.19
CA GLY A 341 12.43 27.11 2.20
C GLY A 341 13.95 27.03 1.99
N ASN A 342 14.58 25.89 2.28
CA ASN A 342 16.01 25.69 2.10
C ASN A 342 16.35 25.38 0.64
N VAL A 343 16.70 26.43 -0.12
CA VAL A 343 17.00 26.34 -1.55
C VAL A 343 18.29 25.56 -1.82
N GLU A 344 19.33 25.76 -1.01
CA GLU A 344 20.65 25.16 -1.24
C GLU A 344 20.63 23.64 -1.09
N SER A 345 20.12 23.12 0.03
CA SER A 345 19.95 21.67 0.22
C SER A 345 18.95 21.09 -0.80
N GLY A 346 17.90 21.84 -1.15
CA GLY A 346 16.95 21.43 -2.19
C GLY A 346 17.61 21.26 -3.57
N ARG A 347 18.53 22.15 -3.96
CA ARG A 347 19.29 22.05 -5.21
C ARG A 347 20.23 20.85 -5.22
N ARG A 348 20.96 20.60 -4.12
CA ARG A 348 21.84 19.42 -4.00
C ARG A 348 21.05 18.13 -4.14
N CYS A 349 19.95 18.01 -3.39
CA CYS A 349 19.04 16.88 -3.46
C CYS A 349 18.45 16.68 -4.87
N PHE A 350 18.01 17.75 -5.53
CA PHE A 350 17.49 17.68 -6.91
C PHE A 350 18.53 17.14 -7.90
N ASN A 351 19.79 17.55 -7.77
CA ASN A 351 20.86 17.04 -8.63
C ASN A 351 21.07 15.54 -8.44
N VAL A 352 21.05 15.04 -7.20
CA VAL A 352 21.13 13.61 -6.89
C VAL A 352 19.92 12.87 -7.50
N LEU A 353 18.70 13.33 -7.24
CA LEU A 353 17.47 12.74 -7.79
C LEU A 353 17.48 12.71 -9.33
N SER A 354 17.93 13.77 -9.99
CA SER A 354 18.03 13.82 -11.44
C SER A 354 19.08 12.86 -12.02
N LEU A 355 20.10 12.48 -11.24
CA LEU A 355 21.06 11.45 -11.64
C LEU A 355 20.47 10.04 -11.47
N LEU A 356 19.72 9.82 -10.38
CA LEU A 356 19.04 8.55 -10.11
C LEU A 356 17.93 8.26 -11.13
N ASP A 357 17.11 9.25 -11.46
CA ASP A 357 15.99 9.09 -12.40
C ASP A 357 16.45 8.74 -13.83
N LYS A 358 17.66 9.11 -14.25
CA LYS A 358 18.22 8.68 -15.55
C LYS A 358 18.34 7.16 -15.67
N LEU A 359 18.42 6.45 -14.55
CA LEU A 359 18.54 4.99 -14.49
C LEU A 359 17.16 4.31 -14.41
N GLU A 360 16.17 4.97 -13.78
CA GLU A 360 14.89 4.34 -13.43
C GLU A 360 13.67 4.90 -14.21
N LYS A 361 13.70 6.17 -14.66
CA LYS A 361 12.62 6.88 -15.38
C LYS A 361 11.24 6.74 -14.71
N THR A 362 11.17 6.95 -13.41
CA THR A 362 10.02 6.52 -12.60
C THR A 362 9.21 7.65 -11.97
N ASP A 363 9.77 8.83 -11.71
CA ASP A 363 9.05 9.85 -10.92
C ASP A 363 9.18 11.29 -11.43
N THR A 364 8.07 12.02 -11.40
CA THR A 364 7.99 13.46 -11.75
C THR A 364 7.83 14.36 -10.54
N CYS A 365 7.63 13.80 -9.34
CA CYS A 365 7.23 14.54 -8.16
C CYS A 365 8.30 15.55 -7.71
N TYR A 366 9.59 15.20 -7.87
CA TYR A 366 10.70 16.04 -7.41
C TYR A 366 10.87 17.33 -8.23
N TYR A 367 10.50 17.33 -9.52
CA TYR A 367 10.42 18.57 -10.32
C TYR A 367 9.40 19.55 -9.75
N SER A 368 8.22 19.05 -9.38
CA SER A 368 7.17 19.89 -8.78
C SER A 368 7.55 20.39 -7.38
N LEU A 369 8.23 19.57 -6.58
CA LEU A 369 8.77 19.98 -5.28
C LEU A 369 9.82 21.10 -5.45
N MET A 370 10.74 20.95 -6.40
CA MET A 370 11.77 21.95 -6.67
C MET A 370 11.19 23.26 -7.22
N ALA A 371 10.25 23.18 -8.16
CA ALA A 371 9.52 24.36 -8.66
C ALA A 371 8.81 25.10 -7.51
N SER A 372 8.23 24.37 -6.56
CA SER A 372 7.59 24.97 -5.38
C SER A 372 8.60 25.62 -4.44
N ILE A 373 9.79 25.04 -4.25
CA ILE A 373 10.88 25.66 -3.47
C ILE A 373 11.26 27.01 -4.09
N TYR A 374 11.51 27.03 -5.41
CA TYR A 374 11.86 28.25 -6.12
C TYR A 374 10.76 29.32 -6.07
N LYS A 375 9.48 28.94 -6.25
CA LYS A 375 8.33 29.86 -6.11
C LYS A 375 8.29 30.49 -4.72
N LYS A 376 8.47 29.69 -3.65
CA LYS A 376 8.48 30.19 -2.26
C LYS A 376 9.66 31.14 -1.98
N ALA A 377 10.79 30.93 -2.65
CA ALA A 377 11.96 31.80 -2.58
C ALA A 377 11.87 33.03 -3.52
N GLY A 378 10.79 33.20 -4.28
CA GLY A 378 10.64 34.29 -5.25
C GLY A 378 11.45 34.13 -6.54
N MET A 379 12.00 32.94 -6.80
CA MET A 379 12.82 32.61 -7.96
C MET A 379 11.94 32.09 -9.11
N TRP A 380 11.13 32.95 -9.71
CA TRP A 380 10.11 32.57 -10.69
C TRP A 380 10.69 31.92 -11.97
N ASP A 381 11.77 32.47 -12.52
CA ASP A 381 12.43 31.96 -13.73
C ASP A 381 12.93 30.51 -13.56
N ASN A 382 13.53 30.22 -12.40
CA ASN A 382 13.97 28.87 -12.06
C ASN A 382 12.78 27.91 -11.92
N ALA A 383 11.67 28.38 -11.37
CA ALA A 383 10.47 27.55 -11.24
C ALA A 383 9.82 27.22 -12.58
N GLU A 384 9.77 28.19 -13.50
CA GLU A 384 9.29 27.98 -14.86
C GLU A 384 10.19 26.99 -15.62
N SER A 385 11.52 27.13 -15.48
CA SER A 385 12.48 26.17 -16.03
C SER A 385 12.25 24.74 -15.51
N MET A 386 11.91 24.56 -14.23
CA MET A 386 11.57 23.24 -13.67
C MET A 386 10.27 22.68 -14.26
N ASP A 387 9.25 23.53 -14.44
CA ASP A 387 7.98 23.14 -15.05
C ASP A 387 8.17 22.72 -16.53
N ASP A 388 9.07 23.36 -17.26
CA ASP A 388 9.41 22.99 -18.64
C ASP A 388 10.24 21.72 -18.73
N LEU A 389 11.23 21.53 -17.85
CA LEU A 389 11.94 20.24 -17.74
C LEU A 389 10.96 19.10 -17.49
N ARG A 390 10.01 19.28 -16.57
CA ARG A 390 8.99 18.27 -16.27
C ARG A 390 8.11 17.93 -17.48
N LYS A 391 7.74 18.90 -18.32
CA LYS A 391 6.98 18.65 -19.55
C LYS A 391 7.80 17.85 -20.58
N SER A 392 9.11 18.10 -20.64
CA SER A 392 10.00 17.47 -21.62
C SER A 392 10.26 15.98 -21.37
N THR A 393 10.03 15.47 -20.16
CA THR A 393 10.31 14.07 -19.80
C THR A 393 9.25 13.08 -20.24
N ASN A 394 8.08 13.52 -20.77
CA ASN A 394 6.95 12.67 -21.19
C ASN A 394 6.47 11.65 -20.12
N LEU A 395 6.84 11.86 -18.85
CA LEU A 395 6.44 10.97 -17.76
C LEU A 395 5.01 11.29 -17.32
N TRP A 396 4.16 10.27 -17.31
CA TRP A 396 2.74 10.38 -16.98
C TRP A 396 2.50 10.43 -15.48
N LYS A 397 1.63 11.34 -15.00
CA LYS A 397 1.26 11.43 -13.58
C LYS A 397 0.13 10.47 -13.28
N LYS A 398 0.25 9.66 -12.22
CA LYS A 398 -0.89 8.90 -11.67
C LYS A 398 -2.07 9.85 -11.40
N PRO A 399 -3.29 9.52 -11.84
CA PRO A 399 -4.45 10.38 -11.68
C PRO A 399 -4.74 10.52 -10.19
N ALA A 400 -4.98 11.76 -9.77
CA ALA A 400 -5.34 12.04 -8.39
C ALA A 400 -6.82 11.72 -8.21
N LYS A 401 -7.12 10.72 -7.38
CA LYS A 401 -8.46 10.17 -7.17
C LYS A 401 -8.84 10.25 -5.70
N SER A 402 -10.07 10.66 -5.42
CA SER A 402 -10.65 10.62 -4.07
C SER A 402 -11.87 9.70 -4.02
N TYR A 403 -12.06 9.04 -2.89
CA TYR A 403 -13.14 8.09 -2.68
C TYR A 403 -13.96 8.47 -1.45
N ILE A 404 -15.27 8.25 -1.50
CA ILE A 404 -16.17 8.44 -0.36
C ILE A 404 -17.28 7.38 -0.37
N GLU A 405 -17.57 6.81 0.80
CA GLU A 405 -18.70 5.89 1.00
C GLU A 405 -19.95 6.67 1.40
N VAL A 406 -21.02 6.54 0.60
CA VAL A 406 -22.35 7.09 0.88
C VAL A 406 -23.40 6.04 0.58
N ASN A 407 -24.30 5.77 1.53
CA ASN A 407 -25.38 4.79 1.38
C ASN A 407 -24.90 3.41 0.88
N ASP A 408 -23.79 2.92 1.43
CA ASP A 408 -23.14 1.66 1.04
C ASP A 408 -22.66 1.58 -0.42
N THR A 409 -22.52 2.73 -1.08
CA THR A 409 -21.91 2.87 -2.40
C THR A 409 -20.65 3.69 -2.30
N ILE A 410 -19.60 3.28 -3.01
CA ILE A 410 -18.33 4.00 -3.06
C ILE A 410 -18.33 4.87 -4.31
N HIS A 411 -18.14 6.17 -4.10
CA HIS A 411 -18.09 7.16 -5.17
C HIS A 411 -16.64 7.58 -5.39
N GLU A 412 -16.17 7.48 -6.63
CA GLU A 412 -14.85 7.94 -7.07
C GLU A 412 -14.99 9.35 -7.66
N PHE A 413 -14.04 10.23 -7.33
CA PHE A 413 -13.92 11.57 -7.90
C PHE A 413 -12.53 11.79 -8.46
N THR A 414 -12.45 12.37 -9.64
CA THR A 414 -11.18 12.75 -10.28
C THR A 414 -11.05 14.28 -10.43
N VAL A 415 -9.86 14.75 -10.84
CA VAL A 415 -9.65 16.18 -11.12
C VAL A 415 -10.48 16.57 -12.35
N ALA A 416 -11.28 17.64 -12.24
CA ALA A 416 -12.20 18.10 -13.29
C ALA A 416 -13.30 17.08 -13.67
N ASP A 417 -13.70 16.24 -12.72
CA ASP A 417 -14.80 15.30 -12.90
C ASP A 417 -16.10 16.02 -13.34
N SER A 418 -16.73 15.49 -14.37
CA SER A 418 -18.01 15.97 -14.89
C SER A 418 -19.04 14.84 -15.07
N GLU A 419 -18.67 13.60 -14.73
CA GLU A 419 -19.45 12.41 -15.05
C GLU A 419 -20.37 11.97 -13.91
N HIS A 420 -20.15 12.49 -12.69
CA HIS A 420 -20.98 12.13 -11.54
C HIS A 420 -22.42 12.65 -11.68
N ASP A 421 -23.43 11.80 -11.45
CA ASP A 421 -24.87 12.10 -11.62
C ASP A 421 -25.32 13.39 -10.91
N ARG A 422 -24.71 13.69 -9.76
CA ARG A 422 -25.01 14.87 -8.92
C ARG A 422 -24.01 16.02 -9.05
N ILE A 423 -23.23 16.09 -10.13
CA ILE A 423 -22.14 17.08 -10.26
C ILE A 423 -22.61 18.54 -10.14
N ASN A 424 -23.83 18.84 -10.60
CA ASN A 424 -24.41 20.18 -10.48
C ASN A 424 -24.65 20.59 -9.02
N ASP A 425 -25.19 19.67 -8.20
CA ASP A 425 -25.42 19.91 -6.77
C ASP A 425 -24.09 20.07 -6.02
N ILE A 426 -23.10 19.21 -6.34
CA ILE A 426 -21.75 19.25 -5.76
C ILE A 426 -21.11 20.60 -6.07
N SER A 427 -21.17 21.03 -7.33
CA SER A 427 -20.62 22.31 -7.79
C SER A 427 -21.30 23.50 -7.11
N ALA A 428 -22.62 23.46 -6.93
CA ALA A 428 -23.36 24.48 -6.20
C ALA A 428 -22.95 24.56 -4.73
N LYS A 429 -22.79 23.40 -4.06
CA LYS A 429 -22.32 23.35 -2.67
C LYS A 429 -20.89 23.89 -2.54
N LEU A 430 -19.99 23.53 -3.45
CA LEU A 430 -18.62 24.05 -3.45
C LEU A 430 -18.58 25.56 -3.64
N LYS A 431 -19.40 26.12 -4.54
CA LYS A 431 -19.49 27.58 -4.73
C LYS A 431 -19.97 28.28 -3.45
N SER A 432 -20.98 27.71 -2.79
CA SER A 432 -21.45 28.22 -1.49
C SER A 432 -20.36 28.14 -0.41
N LEU A 433 -19.64 27.03 -0.32
CA LEU A 433 -18.54 26.86 0.64
C LEU A 433 -17.39 27.85 0.37
N SER A 434 -16.97 28.01 -0.89
CA SER A 434 -15.90 28.96 -1.26
C SER A 434 -16.23 30.38 -0.79
N LEU A 435 -17.47 30.84 -0.97
CA LEU A 435 -17.91 32.16 -0.52
C LEU A 435 -17.76 32.32 1.01
N ILE A 436 -18.31 31.38 1.77
CA ILE A 436 -18.32 31.45 3.25
C ILE A 436 -16.90 31.26 3.81
N MET A 437 -16.09 30.39 3.20
CA MET A 437 -14.71 30.18 3.59
C MET A 437 -13.87 31.46 3.41
N ARG A 438 -14.06 32.19 2.30
CA ARG A 438 -13.39 33.48 2.07
C ARG A 438 -13.78 34.53 3.10
N GLU A 439 -15.05 34.57 3.51
CA GLU A 439 -15.52 35.46 4.58
C GLU A 439 -14.87 35.14 5.94
N ASP A 440 -14.57 33.87 6.21
CA ASP A 440 -13.86 33.41 7.42
C ASP A 440 -12.31 33.48 7.31
N GLY A 441 -11.79 34.06 6.21
CA GLY A 441 -10.36 34.34 6.03
C GLY A 441 -9.55 33.27 5.29
N TYR A 442 -10.20 32.26 4.69
CA TYR A 442 -9.52 31.30 3.83
C TYR A 442 -9.15 31.92 2.47
N THR A 443 -7.88 31.79 2.09
CA THR A 443 -7.36 32.23 0.80
C THR A 443 -6.93 31.01 -0.03
N PRO A 444 -7.62 30.67 -1.12
CA PRO A 444 -7.26 29.53 -1.97
C PRO A 444 -5.88 29.74 -2.60
N TYR A 445 -5.10 28.66 -2.71
CA TYR A 445 -3.80 28.68 -3.38
C TYR A 445 -4.03 28.54 -4.90
N LEU A 446 -4.03 29.66 -5.63
CA LEU A 446 -4.32 29.80 -7.08
C LEU A 446 -5.80 29.58 -7.48
N ASP A 447 -6.16 30.06 -8.68
CA ASP A 447 -7.50 30.05 -9.32
C ASP A 447 -8.08 28.63 -9.63
N SER A 448 -7.63 27.58 -8.95
CA SER A 448 -8.13 26.20 -9.10
C SER A 448 -9.21 25.84 -8.08
N GLU A 449 -10.14 26.77 -7.82
CA GLU A 449 -11.12 26.70 -6.73
C GLU A 449 -11.96 25.41 -6.70
N PHE A 450 -12.18 24.77 -7.86
CA PHE A 450 -13.12 23.66 -8.02
C PHE A 450 -12.51 22.37 -8.56
N ASN A 451 -11.18 22.28 -8.71
CA ASN A 451 -10.56 21.19 -9.47
C ASN A 451 -9.95 20.07 -8.62
N HIS A 452 -10.13 20.07 -7.30
CA HIS A 452 -9.54 19.04 -6.44
C HIS A 452 -10.58 17.97 -6.08
N SER A 453 -10.25 16.70 -6.36
CA SER A 453 -11.10 15.53 -6.08
C SER A 453 -11.55 15.43 -4.62
N GLU A 454 -10.73 15.92 -3.68
CA GLU A 454 -11.00 15.91 -2.25
C GLU A 454 -12.15 16.86 -1.91
N LYS A 455 -12.14 18.06 -2.51
CA LYS A 455 -13.20 19.06 -2.33
C LYS A 455 -14.52 18.53 -2.90
N LEU A 456 -14.48 17.89 -4.08
CA LEU A 456 -15.64 17.24 -4.68
C LEU A 456 -16.23 16.16 -3.76
N ALA A 457 -15.38 15.26 -3.23
CA ALA A 457 -15.80 14.21 -2.32
C ALA A 457 -16.40 14.75 -1.02
N ILE A 458 -15.78 15.77 -0.39
CA ILE A 458 -16.30 16.41 0.83
C ILE A 458 -17.66 17.06 0.56
N ALA A 459 -17.78 17.82 -0.53
CA ALA A 459 -19.03 18.48 -0.90
C ALA A 459 -20.14 17.46 -1.18
N PHE A 460 -19.83 16.37 -1.87
CA PHE A 460 -20.77 15.27 -2.08
C PHE A 460 -21.23 14.63 -0.76
N GLY A 461 -20.30 14.40 0.18
CA GLY A 461 -20.63 13.91 1.52
C GLY A 461 -21.56 14.85 2.28
N LEU A 462 -21.30 16.16 2.21
CA LEU A 462 -22.14 17.18 2.87
C LEU A 462 -23.58 17.20 2.35
N ILE A 463 -23.79 17.07 1.03
CA ILE A 463 -25.13 17.12 0.43
C ILE A 463 -25.88 15.79 0.47
N SER A 464 -25.17 14.68 0.68
CA SER A 464 -25.76 13.33 0.55
C SER A 464 -25.94 12.62 1.90
N GLN A 465 -25.32 13.12 2.97
CA GLN A 465 -25.39 12.51 4.29
C GLN A 465 -26.00 13.47 5.33
N PRO A 466 -26.79 12.96 6.31
CA PRO A 466 -27.41 13.77 7.35
C PRO A 466 -26.41 14.65 8.11
N ALA A 467 -26.89 15.80 8.61
CA ALA A 467 -26.10 16.68 9.46
C ALA A 467 -25.56 15.92 10.69
N GLY A 468 -24.29 16.16 11.03
CA GLY A 468 -23.60 15.50 12.15
C GLY A 468 -22.87 14.19 11.81
N THR A 469 -23.17 13.53 10.67
CA THR A 469 -22.46 12.29 10.30
C THR A 469 -21.02 12.58 9.88
N THR A 470 -20.01 11.95 10.49
CA THR A 470 -18.60 12.13 10.07
C THR A 470 -18.41 11.80 8.58
N ILE A 471 -17.79 12.73 7.83
CA ILE A 471 -17.45 12.55 6.41
C ILE A 471 -16.10 11.85 6.32
N ARG A 472 -15.98 10.77 5.55
CA ARG A 472 -14.75 10.00 5.36
C ARG A 472 -14.34 10.03 3.90
N VAL A 473 -13.16 10.56 3.62
CA VAL A 473 -12.60 10.65 2.27
C VAL A 473 -11.26 9.94 2.24
N VAL A 474 -11.02 9.13 1.20
CA VAL A 474 -9.70 8.60 0.90
C VAL A 474 -9.11 9.34 -0.27
N LYS A 475 -7.82 9.64 -0.19
CA LYS A 475 -7.01 10.16 -1.30
C LYS A 475 -5.90 9.18 -1.60
N ASN A 476 -5.74 8.81 -2.88
CA ASN A 476 -4.68 7.90 -3.32
C ASN A 476 -3.27 8.52 -3.32
N LEU A 477 -3.17 9.84 -3.11
CA LEU A 477 -1.95 10.63 -3.02
C LEU A 477 -1.97 11.44 -1.73
N ARG A 478 -0.85 12.06 -1.36
CA ARG A 478 -0.79 13.01 -0.24
C ARG A 478 -1.74 14.20 -0.46
N VAL A 479 -2.49 14.60 0.57
CA VAL A 479 -3.37 15.78 0.50
C VAL A 479 -2.53 17.05 0.32
N CYS A 480 -2.91 17.92 -0.62
CA CYS A 480 -2.24 19.21 -0.80
C CYS A 480 -2.65 20.23 0.29
N ASP A 481 -1.82 21.26 0.49
CA ASP A 481 -2.03 22.26 1.55
C ASP A 481 -3.39 22.96 1.41
N ASP A 482 -3.75 23.33 0.18
CA ASP A 482 -5.04 23.96 -0.12
C ASP A 482 -6.25 23.09 0.24
N CYS A 483 -6.22 21.79 -0.09
CA CYS A 483 -7.30 20.86 0.29
C CYS A 483 -7.38 20.66 1.80
N HIS A 484 -6.23 20.61 2.47
CA HIS A 484 -6.19 20.43 3.92
C HIS A 484 -6.73 21.66 4.66
N ASP A 485 -6.34 22.87 4.24
CA ASP A 485 -6.85 24.10 4.86
C ASP A 485 -8.33 24.32 4.51
N ALA A 486 -8.77 23.92 3.32
CA ALA A 486 -10.18 23.86 2.99
C ALA A 486 -10.94 22.91 3.92
N ALA A 487 -10.43 21.70 4.17
CA ALA A 487 -11.06 20.73 5.07
C ALA A 487 -11.15 21.25 6.52
N LYS A 488 -10.13 21.98 7.00
CA LYS A 488 -10.22 22.69 8.29
C LYS A 488 -11.37 23.68 8.29
N ALA A 489 -11.39 24.61 7.34
CA ALA A 489 -12.41 25.65 7.26
C ALA A 489 -13.82 25.04 7.18
N ILE A 490 -14.03 24.03 6.32
CA ILE A 490 -15.30 23.32 6.19
C ILE A 490 -15.69 22.65 7.52
N SER A 491 -14.76 21.98 8.22
CA SER A 491 -15.06 21.33 9.51
C SER A 491 -15.54 22.32 10.59
N LYS A 492 -15.03 23.56 10.54
CA LYS A 492 -15.45 24.66 11.42
C LYS A 492 -16.83 25.18 11.04
N LEU A 493 -17.04 25.48 9.76
CA LEU A 493 -18.25 26.12 9.25
C LEU A 493 -19.48 25.20 9.28
N GLU A 494 -19.30 23.93 8.91
CA GLU A 494 -20.37 22.93 8.88
C GLU A 494 -20.55 22.23 10.23
N LEU A 495 -19.74 22.57 11.23
CA LEU A 495 -19.72 21.94 12.56
C LEU A 495 -19.68 20.41 12.50
N ARG A 496 -18.84 19.89 11.58
CA ARG A 496 -18.86 18.49 11.18
C ARG A 496 -17.45 17.93 11.16
N GLU A 497 -17.29 16.73 11.70
CA GLU A 497 -16.02 16.02 11.62
C GLU A 497 -15.79 15.53 10.19
N ILE A 498 -14.57 15.74 9.70
CA ILE A 498 -14.11 15.24 8.41
C ILE A 498 -12.85 14.41 8.68
N ILE A 499 -12.79 13.21 8.14
CA ILE A 499 -11.61 12.34 8.17
C ILE A 499 -11.13 12.19 6.74
N ILE A 500 -9.86 12.51 6.49
CA ILE A 500 -9.21 12.29 5.20
C ILE A 500 -8.03 11.34 5.40
N LYS A 501 -8.09 10.14 4.84
CA LYS A 501 -6.96 9.20 4.74
C LYS A 501 -6.20 9.51 3.46
N ASP A 502 -4.91 9.81 3.57
CA ASP A 502 -4.00 9.88 2.43
C ASP A 502 -2.98 8.73 2.46
N SER A 503 -1.99 8.76 1.57
CA SER A 503 -0.98 7.71 1.45
C SER A 503 -0.15 7.48 2.73
N TYR A 504 -0.15 8.41 3.70
CA TYR A 504 0.72 8.38 4.87
C TYR A 504 -0.03 8.59 6.20
N HIS A 505 -1.08 9.41 6.21
CA HIS A 505 -1.74 9.86 7.42
C HIS A 505 -3.25 9.78 7.32
N VAL A 506 -3.88 9.64 8.49
CA VAL A 506 -5.32 9.88 8.65
C VAL A 506 -5.52 11.22 9.36
N HIS A 507 -5.94 12.21 8.58
CA HIS A 507 -6.21 13.56 9.05
C HIS A 507 -7.62 13.63 9.63
N ARG A 508 -7.74 13.99 10.92
CA ARG A 508 -9.04 14.24 11.56
C ARG A 508 -9.23 15.74 11.73
N PHE A 509 -10.18 16.29 10.99
CA PHE A 509 -10.55 17.70 11.03
C PHE A 509 -11.75 17.92 11.92
N ARG A 510 -11.58 18.79 12.92
CA ARG A 510 -12.64 19.13 13.87
C ARG A 510 -12.49 20.58 14.30
N HIS A 511 -13.59 21.35 14.23
CA HIS A 511 -13.64 22.74 14.66
C HIS A 511 -12.52 23.63 14.10
N GLY A 512 -12.10 23.41 12.85
CA GLY A 512 -11.04 24.22 12.21
C GLY A 512 -9.61 23.75 12.50
N SER A 513 -9.44 22.68 13.26
CA SER A 513 -8.13 22.09 13.58
C SER A 513 -7.98 20.71 12.94
N CYS A 514 -6.73 20.26 12.76
CA CYS A 514 -6.41 18.92 12.28
C CYS A 514 -5.55 18.16 13.30
N SER A 515 -5.75 16.84 13.43
CA SER A 515 -4.95 15.94 14.28
C SER A 515 -3.44 15.96 13.99
N CYS A 516 -3.03 16.32 12.76
CA CYS A 516 -1.62 16.42 12.41
C CYS A 516 -0.91 17.65 13.01
N LYS A 517 -1.63 18.61 13.60
CA LYS A 517 -1.09 19.87 14.14
C LYS A 517 -0.23 20.67 13.14
N ASP A 518 -0.50 20.51 11.85
CA ASP A 518 0.30 21.05 10.74
C ASP A 518 1.75 20.56 10.69
N PHE A 519 2.03 19.47 11.41
CA PHE A 519 3.21 18.64 11.24
C PHE A 519 2.97 17.71 10.05
N ARG A 520 3.11 18.28 8.85
CA ARG A 520 3.04 17.56 7.57
C ARG A 520 4.37 17.62 6.85
#